data_AF-A0A353PZT7-F1
#
_entry.id   AF-A0A353PZT7-F1
#
_cell.length_a   1.000
_cell.length_b   1.000
_cell.length_c   1.000
_cell.angle_alpha   90.00
_cell.angle_beta   90.00
_cell.angle_gamma   90.00
#
_symmetry.space_group_name_H-M   'P 1'
#
loop_
_entity.id
_entity.type
_entity.pdbx_description
1 polymer ?
#
loop_
_entity_poly.entity_id
_entity_poly.type
_entity_poly.pdbx_seq_one_letter_code
_entity_poly.pdbx_strand_id
1 'polypeptide(L)'
;MKNKYSEIVKHIPSLEDHGHLYMYYGIPYSEECYVYGDTKEGNNLIVSYECDDLCRNIADKFDDYEWLDILDNNQIEIEKIFDVDVETQNFDVIASLLLYLVESITFEDKFIDALNNGYLIRLIKRLECLN
;
A
#
# COMPACT_ATOMS: atom_id res chain seq x y z
N MET A 1 -19.01 14.76 -3.98
CA MET A 1 -18.03 13.67 -3.80
C MET A 1 -16.89 14.23 -2.96
N LYS A 2 -16.61 13.67 -1.78
CA LYS A 2 -15.32 13.92 -1.13
C LYS A 2 -14.23 13.51 -2.12
N ASN A 3 -13.15 14.28 -2.21
CA ASN A 3 -12.06 13.95 -3.10
C ASN A 3 -11.45 12.63 -2.61
N LYS A 4 -11.71 11.51 -3.29
CA LYS A 4 -11.19 10.19 -2.87
C LYS A 4 -9.64 10.19 -2.72
N TYR A 5 -8.92 11.08 -3.42
CA TYR A 5 -7.48 11.26 -3.21
C TYR A 5 -7.13 11.80 -1.82
N SER A 6 -7.92 12.73 -1.27
CA SER A 6 -7.66 13.25 0.08
C SER A 6 -7.84 12.18 1.15
N GLU A 7 -8.67 11.16 0.88
CA GLU A 7 -8.84 10.01 1.79
C GLU A 7 -7.65 9.05 1.74
N ILE A 8 -6.81 9.08 0.70
CA ILE A 8 -5.54 8.33 0.65
C ILE A 8 -4.43 9.16 1.30
N VAL A 9 -4.30 10.43 0.92
CA VAL A 9 -3.23 11.34 1.36
C VAL A 9 -3.30 11.65 2.87
N LYS A 10 -4.50 11.62 3.48
CA LYS A 10 -4.65 11.81 4.94
C LYS A 10 -3.84 10.83 5.79
N HIS A 11 -3.44 9.68 5.23
CA HIS A 11 -2.65 8.67 5.95
C HIS A 11 -1.17 9.02 6.07
N ILE A 12 -0.65 10.01 5.31
CA ILE A 12 0.77 10.36 5.31
C ILE A 12 1.31 10.58 6.74
N PRO A 13 0.72 11.43 7.61
CA PRO A 13 1.26 11.67 8.94
C PRO A 13 1.37 10.39 9.79
N SER A 14 0.33 9.55 9.75
CA SER A 14 0.31 8.28 10.48
C SER A 14 1.32 7.27 9.94
N LEU A 15 1.53 7.23 8.63
CA LEU A 15 2.56 6.39 8.02
C LEU A 15 3.98 6.84 8.41
N GLU A 16 4.22 8.16 8.53
CA GLU A 16 5.50 8.70 9.02
C GLU A 16 5.77 8.34 10.48
N ASP A 17 4.77 8.47 11.33
CA ASP A 17 4.92 8.28 12.78
C ASP A 17 4.91 6.79 13.18
N HIS A 18 4.06 5.99 12.55
CA HIS A 18 3.77 4.62 12.98
C HIS A 18 3.37 3.67 11.84
N GLY A 19 3.91 3.84 10.63
CA GLY A 19 3.63 2.96 9.48
C GLY A 19 3.93 1.47 9.74
N HIS A 20 4.90 1.15 10.59
CA HIS A 20 5.20 -0.23 11.01
C HIS A 20 4.05 -0.92 11.77
N LEU A 21 3.07 -0.16 12.28
CA LEU A 21 1.88 -0.69 12.94
C LEU A 21 0.69 -0.88 12.00
N TYR A 22 0.78 -0.44 10.74
CA TYR A 22 -0.31 -0.61 9.77
C TYR A 22 -0.55 -2.08 9.45
N MET A 23 0.52 -2.83 9.16
CA MET A 23 0.44 -4.25 8.88
C MET A 23 1.72 -4.96 9.31
N TYR A 24 1.58 -6.02 10.11
CA TYR A 24 2.73 -6.76 10.66
C TYR A 24 2.33 -8.15 11.16
N TYR A 25 3.30 -9.06 11.29
CA TYR A 25 3.09 -10.34 11.95
C TYR A 25 3.34 -10.21 13.46
N GLY A 26 2.39 -10.66 14.29
CA GLY A 26 2.57 -10.67 15.74
C GLY A 26 1.28 -10.66 16.54
N ILE A 27 1.28 -9.85 17.61
CA ILE A 27 0.17 -9.67 18.55
C ILE A 27 -0.42 -8.28 18.30
N PRO A 28 -1.76 -8.15 18.22
CA PRO A 28 -2.38 -6.85 18.00
C PRO A 28 -2.05 -5.85 19.11
N TYR A 29 -1.65 -4.63 18.73
CA TYR A 29 -1.40 -3.53 19.67
C TYR A 29 -2.69 -2.93 20.25
N SER A 30 -3.84 -3.22 19.64
CA SER A 30 -5.17 -2.72 19.98
C SER A 30 -6.24 -3.77 19.68
N GLU A 31 -7.34 -3.77 20.43
CA GLU A 31 -8.52 -4.63 20.17
C GLU A 31 -9.20 -4.32 18.83
N GLU A 32 -8.93 -3.15 18.25
CA GLU A 32 -9.51 -2.70 16.98
C GLU A 32 -8.78 -3.25 15.75
N CYS A 33 -7.66 -3.97 15.93
CA CYS A 33 -6.93 -4.57 14.82
C CYS A 33 -7.67 -5.79 14.25
N TYR A 34 -7.66 -5.92 12.93
CA TYR A 34 -8.03 -7.17 12.27
C TYR A 34 -6.90 -8.19 12.42
N VAL A 35 -7.26 -9.42 12.81
CA VAL A 35 -6.32 -10.51 13.09
C VAL A 35 -6.61 -11.67 12.15
N TYR A 36 -5.64 -11.99 11.29
CA TYR A 36 -5.69 -13.09 10.34
C TYR A 36 -4.69 -14.18 10.77
N GLY A 37 -5.19 -15.35 11.15
CA GLY A 37 -4.37 -16.43 11.72
C GLY A 37 -3.62 -17.32 10.72
N ASP A 38 -2.61 -18.05 11.22
CA ASP A 38 -1.82 -19.08 10.51
C ASP A 38 -1.11 -18.61 9.22
N THR A 39 -0.64 -17.38 9.20
CA THR A 39 -0.09 -16.75 7.98
C THR A 39 1.43 -16.87 7.85
N LYS A 40 2.21 -16.73 8.94
CA LYS A 40 3.68 -16.90 8.89
C LYS A 40 4.28 -17.29 10.25
N GLU A 41 5.07 -18.37 10.30
CA GLU A 41 5.80 -18.82 11.50
C GLU A 41 4.96 -19.01 12.78
N GLY A 42 3.65 -19.26 12.63
CA GLY A 42 2.70 -19.36 13.75
C GLY A 42 2.29 -18.02 14.37
N ASN A 43 2.70 -16.90 13.76
CA ASN A 43 2.22 -15.57 14.08
C ASN A 43 0.99 -15.22 13.24
N ASN A 44 0.11 -14.40 13.81
CA ASN A 44 -1.02 -13.82 13.09
C ASN A 44 -0.57 -12.62 12.29
N LEU A 45 -1.15 -12.43 11.10
CA LEU A 45 -1.08 -11.18 10.37
C LEU A 45 -2.05 -10.19 11.03
N ILE A 46 -1.52 -9.06 11.47
CA ILE A 46 -2.27 -7.98 12.09
C ILE A 46 -2.42 -6.86 11.07
N VAL A 47 -3.63 -6.35 10.92
CA VAL A 47 -3.95 -5.21 10.05
C VAL A 47 -4.68 -4.17 10.88
N SER A 48 -4.15 -2.96 10.97
CA SER A 48 -4.79 -1.87 11.69
C SER A 48 -6.02 -1.35 10.94
N TYR A 49 -6.92 -0.66 11.66
CA TYR A 49 -8.06 0.00 11.02
C TYR A 49 -7.61 1.03 9.98
N GLU A 50 -6.54 1.78 10.25
CA GLU A 50 -5.97 2.75 9.32
C GLU A 50 -5.40 2.09 8.07
N CYS A 51 -4.82 0.89 8.22
CA CYS A 51 -4.35 0.12 7.08
C CYS A 51 -5.52 -0.38 6.22
N ASP A 52 -6.57 -0.91 6.84
CA ASP A 52 -7.79 -1.31 6.13
C ASP A 52 -8.43 -0.13 5.38
N ASP A 53 -8.58 1.01 6.04
CA ASP A 53 -9.12 2.24 5.44
C ASP A 53 -8.25 2.72 4.26
N LEU A 54 -6.92 2.71 4.41
CA LEU A 54 -6.01 3.07 3.31
C LEU A 54 -6.17 2.13 2.11
N CYS A 55 -6.15 0.81 2.35
CA CYS A 55 -6.25 -0.19 1.30
C CYS A 55 -7.58 -0.09 0.56
N ARG A 56 -8.68 0.07 1.30
CA ARG A 56 -10.02 0.27 0.72
C ARG A 56 -10.11 1.54 -0.11
N ASN A 57 -9.56 2.65 0.38
CA ASN A 57 -9.59 3.92 -0.36
C ASN A 57 -8.75 3.85 -1.65
N ILE A 58 -7.64 3.11 -1.66
CA ILE A 58 -6.84 2.84 -2.87
C ILE A 58 -7.65 1.98 -3.85
N ALA A 59 -8.17 0.83 -3.40
CA ALA A 59 -8.96 -0.07 -4.24
C ALA A 59 -10.19 0.64 -4.82
N ASP A 60 -11.01 1.29 -3.99
CA ASP A 60 -12.21 2.03 -4.42
C ASP A 60 -11.90 3.20 -5.38
N LYS A 61 -10.66 3.70 -5.38
CA LYS A 61 -10.24 4.81 -6.23
C LYS A 61 -9.72 4.35 -7.58
N PHE A 62 -9.08 3.19 -7.63
CA PHE A 62 -8.39 2.69 -8.80
C PHE A 62 -8.92 1.33 -9.29
N ASP A 63 -10.09 0.89 -8.83
CA ASP A 63 -10.73 -0.39 -9.19
C ASP A 63 -10.76 -0.66 -10.72
N ASP A 64 -10.96 0.39 -11.52
CA ASP A 64 -11.00 0.28 -12.98
C ASP A 64 -9.62 0.31 -13.67
N TYR A 65 -8.50 0.33 -12.92
CA TYR A 65 -7.16 0.38 -13.49
C TYR A 65 -6.69 -1.03 -13.85
N GLU A 66 -6.31 -1.21 -15.13
CA GLU A 66 -5.56 -2.38 -15.61
C GLU A 66 -4.10 -2.28 -15.13
N TRP A 67 -3.90 -2.31 -13.81
CA TRP A 67 -2.61 -2.01 -13.18
C TRP A 67 -1.50 -2.92 -13.71
N LEU A 68 -1.80 -4.20 -13.96
CA LEU A 68 -0.84 -5.16 -14.48
C LEU A 68 -0.37 -4.76 -15.89
N ASP A 69 -1.31 -4.44 -16.78
CA ASP A 69 -0.99 -4.00 -18.15
C ASP A 69 -0.23 -2.67 -18.12
N ILE A 70 -0.54 -1.75 -17.21
CA ILE A 70 0.20 -0.50 -17.07
C ILE A 70 1.64 -0.76 -16.63
N LEU A 71 1.87 -1.61 -15.62
CA LEU A 71 3.22 -1.96 -15.18
C LEU A 71 4.01 -2.67 -16.30
N ASP A 72 3.39 -3.63 -16.98
CA ASP A 72 4.00 -4.38 -18.07
C ASP A 72 4.37 -3.46 -19.26
N ASN A 73 3.46 -2.56 -19.65
CA ASN A 73 3.72 -1.60 -20.73
C ASN A 73 4.84 -0.61 -20.38
N ASN A 74 5.06 -0.32 -19.09
CA ASN A 74 6.16 0.50 -18.60
C ASN A 74 7.42 -0.32 -18.26
N GLN A 75 7.44 -1.62 -18.58
CA GLN A 75 8.58 -2.53 -18.36
C GLN A 75 8.97 -2.64 -16.88
N ILE A 76 7.99 -2.55 -15.97
CA ILE A 76 8.20 -2.70 -14.53
C ILE A 76 7.95 -4.17 -14.16
N GLU A 77 9.02 -4.86 -13.77
CA GLU A 77 8.93 -6.22 -13.25
C GLU A 77 8.38 -6.20 -11.81
N ILE A 78 7.34 -7.01 -11.54
CA ILE A 78 6.66 -7.10 -10.24
C ILE A 78 7.64 -7.45 -9.11
N GLU A 79 8.60 -8.33 -9.39
CA GLU A 79 9.59 -8.77 -8.42
C GLU A 79 10.54 -7.64 -8.01
N LYS A 80 10.71 -6.63 -8.88
CA LYS A 80 11.65 -5.51 -8.74
C LYS A 80 10.96 -4.17 -8.53
N ILE A 81 9.69 -4.14 -8.08
CA ILE A 81 8.98 -2.88 -7.87
C ILE A 81 9.73 -1.90 -6.95
N PHE A 82 10.51 -2.39 -5.98
CA PHE A 82 11.28 -1.52 -5.09
C PHE A 82 12.48 -0.84 -5.76
N ASP A 83 12.89 -1.28 -6.96
CA ASP A 83 13.93 -0.64 -7.76
C ASP A 83 13.38 0.54 -8.60
N VAL A 84 12.05 0.72 -8.64
CA VAL A 84 11.41 1.80 -9.39
C VAL A 84 11.73 3.16 -8.74
N ASP A 85 12.23 4.08 -9.55
CA ASP A 85 12.40 5.49 -9.17
C ASP A 85 11.04 6.20 -9.16
N VAL A 86 10.35 6.10 -8.01
CA VAL A 86 9.01 6.62 -7.73
C VAL A 86 8.85 8.09 -8.16
N GLU A 87 9.85 8.91 -7.88
CA GLU A 87 9.81 10.36 -8.03
C GLU A 87 9.77 10.80 -9.50
N THR A 88 10.22 9.93 -10.40
CA THR A 88 10.17 10.15 -11.86
C THR A 88 8.90 9.62 -12.52
N GLN A 89 8.15 8.75 -11.83
CA GLN A 89 6.99 8.09 -12.42
C GLN A 89 5.80 9.05 -12.57
N ASN A 90 4.97 8.74 -13.57
CA ASN A 90 3.73 9.43 -13.86
C ASN A 90 2.58 8.91 -12.98
N PHE A 91 1.42 9.55 -13.10
CA PHE A 91 0.25 9.24 -12.30
C PHE A 91 -0.19 7.77 -12.44
N ASP A 92 -0.29 7.26 -13.67
CA ASP A 92 -0.83 5.93 -13.95
C ASP A 92 0.06 4.83 -13.37
N VAL A 93 1.38 4.98 -13.46
CA VAL A 93 2.35 4.05 -12.85
C VAL A 93 2.23 4.08 -11.34
N ILE A 94 2.11 5.27 -10.72
CA ILE A 94 1.98 5.40 -9.26
C ILE A 94 0.68 4.76 -8.76
N ALA A 95 -0.44 5.01 -9.44
CA ALA A 95 -1.71 4.36 -9.14
C ALA A 95 -1.62 2.83 -9.26
N SER A 96 -0.96 2.34 -10.31
CA SER A 96 -0.79 0.91 -10.56
C SER A 96 0.10 0.23 -9.51
N LEU A 97 1.17 0.89 -9.07
CA LEU A 97 2.03 0.39 -7.99
C LEU A 97 1.28 0.35 -6.65
N LEU A 98 0.46 1.36 -6.35
CA LEU A 98 -0.38 1.35 -5.15
C LEU A 98 -1.40 0.21 -5.19
N LEU A 99 -2.06 0.00 -6.33
CA LEU A 99 -3.04 -1.05 -6.51
C LEU A 99 -2.40 -2.44 -6.42
N TYR A 100 -1.23 -2.62 -7.04
CA TYR A 100 -0.42 -3.83 -6.90
C TYR A 100 -0.12 -4.15 -5.43
N LEU A 101 0.30 -3.16 -4.63
CA LEU A 101 0.57 -3.39 -3.21
C LEU A 101 -0.69 -3.86 -2.47
N VAL A 102 -1.85 -3.25 -2.72
CA VAL A 102 -3.12 -3.64 -2.10
C VAL A 102 -3.55 -5.05 -2.50
N GLU A 103 -3.45 -5.40 -3.79
CA GLU A 103 -3.78 -6.74 -4.29
C GLU A 103 -2.78 -7.81 -3.82
N SER A 104 -1.54 -7.41 -3.49
CA SER A 104 -0.48 -8.29 -3.02
C SER A 104 -0.34 -8.37 -1.48
N ILE A 105 -1.33 -7.91 -0.71
CA ILE A 105 -1.30 -7.98 0.77
C ILE A 105 -1.02 -9.40 1.28
N THR A 106 -1.53 -10.43 0.59
CA THR A 106 -1.32 -11.84 0.95
C THR A 106 -0.15 -12.49 0.21
N PHE A 107 0.54 -11.73 -0.65
CA PHE A 107 1.55 -12.24 -1.56
C PHE A 107 2.95 -11.72 -1.19
N GLU A 108 3.84 -12.64 -0.79
CA GLU A 108 5.26 -12.39 -0.52
C GLU A 108 5.56 -11.24 0.47
N ASP A 109 4.62 -10.90 1.34
CA ASP A 109 4.73 -9.79 2.30
C ASP A 109 5.07 -8.43 1.67
N LYS A 110 4.81 -8.25 0.36
CA LYS A 110 5.22 -7.05 -0.40
C LYS A 110 4.67 -5.75 0.19
N PHE A 111 3.42 -5.78 0.67
CA PHE A 111 2.83 -4.62 1.34
C PHE A 111 3.58 -4.27 2.63
N ILE A 112 3.92 -5.27 3.45
CA ILE A 112 4.68 -5.09 4.70
C ILE A 112 6.10 -4.59 4.39
N ASP A 113 6.75 -5.14 3.37
CA ASP A 113 8.05 -4.68 2.92
C ASP A 113 7.99 -3.21 2.46
N ALA A 114 6.96 -2.84 1.71
CA ALA A 114 6.74 -1.47 1.25
C ALA A 114 6.49 -0.48 2.39
N LEU A 115 5.84 -0.91 3.47
CA LEU A 115 5.70 -0.13 4.70
C LEU A 115 7.08 0.07 5.36
N ASN A 116 7.81 -1.02 5.57
CA ASN A 116 9.05 -1.03 6.34
C ASN A 116 10.20 -0.29 5.65
N ASN A 117 10.27 -0.33 4.32
CA ASN A 117 11.30 0.36 3.55
C ASN A 117 10.89 1.79 3.12
N GLY A 118 9.68 2.25 3.51
CA GLY A 118 9.17 3.58 3.17
C GLY A 118 8.71 3.75 1.72
N TYR A 119 8.62 2.68 0.94
CA TYR A 119 8.15 2.73 -0.44
C TYR A 119 6.68 3.15 -0.53
N LEU A 120 5.80 2.62 0.32
CA LEU A 120 4.37 2.96 0.32
C LEU A 120 4.15 4.47 0.52
N ILE A 121 4.82 5.06 1.51
CA ILE A 121 4.68 6.50 1.78
C ILE A 121 5.23 7.35 0.62
N ARG A 122 6.33 6.93 -0.03
CA ARG A 122 6.85 7.61 -1.22
C ARG A 122 5.84 7.61 -2.36
N LEU A 123 5.16 6.48 -2.61
CA LEU A 123 4.08 6.40 -3.60
C LEU A 123 2.94 7.36 -3.28
N ILE A 124 2.47 7.41 -2.03
CA ILE A 124 1.36 8.27 -1.61
C ILE A 124 1.74 9.77 -1.71
N LYS A 125 2.96 10.14 -1.32
CA LYS A 125 3.48 11.51 -1.50
C LYS A 125 3.61 11.90 -2.97
N ARG A 126 4.06 10.96 -3.81
CA ARG A 126 4.13 11.20 -5.25
C ARG A 126 2.73 11.37 -5.84
N LEU A 127 1.76 10.58 -5.40
CA LEU A 127 0.36 10.71 -5.77
C LEU A 127 -0.19 12.10 -5.37
N GLU A 128 0.14 12.60 -4.18
CA GLU A 128 -0.22 13.96 -3.74
C GLU A 128 0.35 15.04 -4.68
N CYS A 129 1.61 14.90 -5.10
CA CYS A 129 2.26 15.87 -5.99
C CYS A 129 1.69 15.88 -7.43
N LEU A 130 1.01 14.82 -7.84
CA LEU A 130 0.50 14.63 -9.21
C LEU A 130 -0.99 14.97 -9.36
N ASN A 131 -1.72 15.24 -8.25
CA ASN A 131 -3.15 15.61 -8.23
C ASN A 131 -3.37 17.06 -7.81
#